data_AF-A0A521DAZ2-F1
#
_entry.id   AF-A0A521DAZ2-F1
#
_cell.length_a   1.000
_cell.length_b   1.000
_cell.length_c   1.000
_cell.angle_alpha   90.00
_cell.angle_beta   90.00
_cell.angle_gamma   90.00
#
_symmetry.space_group_name_H-M   'P 1'
#
loop_
_entity.id
_entity.type
_entity.pdbx_description
1 polymer ?
#
loop_
_entity_poly.entity_id
_entity_poly.type
_entity_poly.pdbx_seq_one_letter_code
_entity_poly.pdbx_strand_id
1 'polypeptide(L)'
;MSFSPQSKVWIYQGDREFTETEMTAIRQQLNDFTSQWKAHGHQLQAKAEILYNYFIVFIVDEATAGATGCSIDASVRIVKGFEQEYGIDLFNRFNMAYKVGQKVVVVNKEDFETLITIKKVTPETIVFNNMVQNLADFETKWEVPFRESWHNKVFADLL
;
A
#
# COMPACT_ATOMS: atom_id res chain seq x y z
N MET A 1 0.95 20.39 -4.68
CA MET A 1 1.51 20.60 -3.33
C MET A 1 2.75 19.75 -3.20
N SER A 2 3.84 20.27 -2.64
CA SER A 2 5.02 19.46 -2.32
C SER A 2 4.83 18.89 -0.91
N PHE A 3 5.06 17.59 -0.74
CA PHE A 3 5.07 16.93 0.56
C PHE A 3 6.51 16.82 1.06
N SER A 4 6.73 16.96 2.37
CA SER A 4 8.03 16.69 2.98
C SER A 4 8.45 15.23 2.76
N PRO A 5 9.74 14.92 2.55
CA PRO A 5 10.22 13.54 2.51
C PRO A 5 9.92 12.74 3.79
N GLN A 6 9.68 13.42 4.91
CA GLN A 6 9.29 12.80 6.19
C GLN A 6 7.78 12.56 6.34
N SER A 7 6.98 12.95 5.34
CA SER A 7 5.52 12.73 5.34
C SER A 7 5.21 11.26 5.56
N LYS A 8 4.27 10.95 6.45
CA LYS A 8 3.86 9.58 6.76
C LYS A 8 3.22 8.92 5.56
N VAL A 9 3.47 7.62 5.43
CA VAL A 9 2.91 6.78 4.38
C VAL A 9 2.19 5.59 5.00
N TRP A 10 0.95 5.35 4.54
CA TRP A 10 0.22 4.11 4.80
C TRP A 10 -0.22 3.48 3.50
N ILE A 11 -0.01 2.17 3.36
CA ILE A 11 -0.26 1.42 2.13
C ILE A 11 -1.20 0.27 2.46
N TYR A 12 -2.30 0.20 1.71
CA TYR A 12 -3.28 -0.88 1.75
C TYR A 12 -3.26 -1.59 0.39
N GLN A 13 -2.88 -2.86 0.38
CA GLN A 13 -2.75 -3.65 -0.84
C GLN A 13 -3.96 -4.57 -0.98
N GLY A 14 -4.60 -4.52 -2.15
CA GLY A 14 -5.67 -5.43 -2.54
C GLY A 14 -5.16 -6.83 -2.85
N ASP A 15 -5.97 -7.84 -2.56
CA ASP A 15 -5.78 -9.22 -3.03
C ASP A 15 -6.04 -9.39 -4.54
N ARG A 16 -6.78 -8.46 -5.14
CA ARG A 16 -7.06 -8.38 -6.58
C ARG A 16 -6.92 -6.96 -7.13
N GLU A 17 -6.91 -6.87 -8.46
CA GLU A 17 -6.93 -5.58 -9.14
C GLU A 17 -8.29 -4.89 -8.96
N PHE A 18 -8.27 -3.59 -8.72
CA PHE A 18 -9.46 -2.74 -8.84
C PHE A 18 -9.85 -2.58 -10.30
N THR A 19 -11.14 -2.70 -10.60
CA THR A 19 -11.65 -2.36 -11.94
C THR A 19 -11.61 -0.85 -12.18
N GLU A 20 -11.69 -0.42 -13.44
CA GLU A 20 -11.70 1.03 -13.76
C GLU A 20 -12.85 1.78 -13.09
N THR A 21 -14.02 1.14 -13.01
CA THR A 21 -15.20 1.70 -12.32
C THR A 21 -14.95 1.84 -10.82
N GLU A 22 -14.42 0.80 -10.17
CA GLU A 22 -14.06 0.82 -8.75
C GLU A 22 -13.01 1.89 -8.48
N MET A 23 -11.95 1.97 -9.27
CA MET A 23 -10.91 2.98 -9.11
C MET A 23 -11.45 4.40 -9.22
N THR A 24 -12.38 4.66 -10.15
CA THR A 24 -12.99 5.98 -10.31
C THR A 24 -13.79 6.36 -9.06
N ALA A 25 -14.62 5.44 -8.54
CA ALA A 25 -15.40 5.65 -7.33
C ALA A 25 -14.50 5.81 -6.09
N ILE A 26 -13.52 4.92 -5.90
CA ILE A 26 -12.58 4.95 -4.77
C ILE A 26 -11.77 6.25 -4.79
N ARG A 27 -11.25 6.69 -5.95
CA ARG A 27 -10.52 7.96 -6.06
C ARG A 27 -11.37 9.15 -5.63
N GLN A 28 -12.64 9.19 -6.03
CA GLN A 28 -13.55 10.25 -5.60
C GLN A 28 -13.73 10.24 -4.07
N GLN A 29 -14.02 9.08 -3.49
CA GLN A 29 -14.20 8.95 -2.03
C GLN A 29 -12.92 9.28 -1.25
N LEU A 30 -11.74 8.89 -1.76
CA LEU A 30 -10.45 9.21 -1.19
C LEU A 30 -10.13 10.71 -1.24
N ASN A 31 -10.44 11.38 -2.35
CA ASN A 31 -10.28 12.83 -2.48
C ASN A 31 -11.21 13.57 -1.50
N ASP A 32 -12.47 13.17 -1.44
CA ASP A 32 -13.45 13.75 -0.51
C ASP A 32 -12.99 13.55 0.93
N PHE A 33 -12.56 12.35 1.30
CA PHE A 33 -12.01 12.03 2.62
C PHE A 33 -10.79 12.88 2.97
N THR A 34 -9.76 12.91 2.11
CA THR A 34 -8.52 13.65 2.41
C THR A 34 -8.75 15.15 2.52
N SER A 35 -9.70 15.72 1.77
CA SER A 35 -10.10 17.13 1.87
C SER A 35 -10.72 17.51 3.22
N GLN A 36 -11.30 16.54 3.93
CA GLN A 36 -11.95 16.72 5.23
C GLN A 36 -11.22 16.01 6.39
N TRP A 37 -10.08 15.39 6.10
CA TRP A 37 -9.37 14.57 7.07
C TRP A 37 -8.69 15.45 8.14
N LYS A 38 -9.10 15.28 9.39
CA LYS A 38 -8.69 16.13 10.51
C LYS A 38 -8.09 15.33 11.66
N ALA A 39 -7.14 15.95 12.37
CA ALA A 39 -6.61 15.49 13.64
C ALA A 39 -6.76 16.61 14.68
N HIS A 40 -7.38 16.30 15.83
CA HIS A 40 -7.73 17.28 16.88
C HIS A 40 -8.39 18.57 16.33
N GLY A 41 -9.23 18.46 15.30
CA GLY A 41 -9.93 19.59 14.68
C GLY A 41 -9.11 20.37 13.62
N HIS A 42 -7.81 20.09 13.50
CA HIS A 42 -6.95 20.67 12.47
C HIS A 42 -6.97 19.84 11.19
N GLN A 43 -7.06 20.51 10.05
CA GLN A 43 -6.99 19.87 8.74
C GLN A 43 -5.59 19.29 8.51
N LEU A 44 -5.52 18.01 8.16
CA LEU A 44 -4.28 17.37 7.76
C LEU A 44 -3.94 17.76 6.32
N GLN A 45 -2.66 18.05 6.07
CA GLN A 45 -2.15 18.13 4.71
C GLN A 45 -1.94 16.70 4.22
N ALA A 46 -2.92 16.17 3.48
CA ALA A 46 -2.95 14.76 3.09
C ALA A 46 -3.32 14.59 1.63
N LYS A 47 -2.88 13.50 1.02
CA LYS A 47 -3.39 12.98 -0.24
C LYS A 47 -3.52 11.47 -0.18
N ALA A 48 -4.35 10.91 -1.05
CA ALA A 48 -4.47 9.48 -1.23
C ALA A 48 -4.47 9.14 -2.73
N GLU A 49 -3.78 8.07 -3.09
CA GLU A 49 -3.57 7.67 -4.48
C GLU A 49 -3.83 6.17 -4.65
N ILE A 50 -4.33 5.78 -5.83
CA ILE A 50 -4.39 4.38 -6.25
C ILE A 50 -3.24 4.11 -7.21
N LEU A 51 -2.35 3.19 -6.84
CA LEU A 51 -1.17 2.82 -7.63
C LEU A 51 -1.27 1.37 -8.09
N TYR A 52 -0.79 1.12 -9.32
CA TYR A 52 -0.83 -0.18 -9.98
C TYR A 52 -2.20 -0.87 -10.01
N ASN A 53 -3.27 -0.15 -9.71
CA ASN A 53 -4.63 -0.69 -9.54
C ASN A 53 -4.75 -1.74 -8.42
N TYR A 54 -3.78 -1.81 -7.49
CA TYR A 54 -3.80 -2.71 -6.32
C TYR A 54 -3.64 -1.97 -5.00
N PHE A 55 -2.99 -0.82 -4.99
CA PHE A 55 -2.55 -0.17 -3.76
C PHE A 55 -3.30 1.13 -3.53
N ILE A 56 -3.89 1.28 -2.35
CA ILE A 56 -4.34 2.56 -1.83
C ILE A 56 -3.22 3.11 -0.93
N VAL A 57 -2.67 4.25 -1.28
CA VAL A 57 -1.55 4.89 -0.57
C VAL A 57 -2.01 6.21 0.00
N PHE A 58 -1.94 6.37 1.32
CA PHE A 58 -2.13 7.65 1.99
C PHE A 58 -0.77 8.29 2.27
N ILE A 59 -0.65 9.58 2.00
CA ILE A 59 0.51 10.41 2.34
C ILE A 59 0.03 11.58 3.18
N VAL A 60 0.61 11.78 4.36
CA VAL A 60 0.27 12.88 5.27
C VAL A 60 1.51 13.64 5.67
N ASP A 61 1.54 14.94 5.37
CA ASP A 61 2.57 15.84 5.86
C ASP A 61 2.20 16.29 7.28
N GLU A 62 2.98 15.86 8.27
CA GLU A 62 2.74 16.13 9.68
C GLU A 62 3.37 17.46 10.15
N ALA A 63 3.94 18.27 9.25
CA ALA A 63 4.63 19.52 9.61
C ALA A 63 3.73 20.53 10.34
N THR A 64 2.43 20.59 9.99
CA THR A 64 1.46 21.51 10.60
C THR A 64 0.58 20.86 11.65
N ALA A 65 0.24 19.59 11.47
CA ALA A 65 -0.56 18.80 12.39
C ALA A 65 -0.24 17.32 12.20
N GLY A 66 0.09 16.62 13.29
CA GLY A 66 0.32 15.17 13.25
C GLY A 66 -0.98 14.38 13.19
N ALA A 67 -0.94 13.24 12.50
CA ALA A 67 -2.01 12.27 12.55
C ALA A 67 -2.12 11.69 13.97
N THR A 68 -3.34 11.63 14.48
CA THR A 68 -3.67 11.05 15.79
C THR A 68 -4.36 9.71 15.62
N GLY A 69 -4.44 8.91 16.70
CA GLY A 69 -5.15 7.62 16.67
C GLY A 69 -6.55 7.71 16.06
N CYS A 70 -7.36 8.69 16.50
CA CYS A 70 -8.71 8.89 15.95
C CYS A 70 -8.71 9.25 14.46
N SER A 71 -7.73 10.03 14.00
CA SER A 71 -7.62 10.37 12.57
C SER A 71 -7.20 9.16 11.74
N ILE A 72 -6.30 8.32 12.27
CA ILE A 72 -5.88 7.07 11.63
C ILE A 72 -7.05 6.08 11.58
N ASP A 73 -7.82 5.96 12.66
CA ASP A 73 -9.03 5.12 12.70
C ASP A 73 -10.06 5.52 11.63
N ALA A 74 -10.16 6.83 11.33
CA ALA A 74 -11.01 7.32 10.25
C ALA A 74 -10.53 6.84 8.87
N SER A 75 -9.20 6.85 8.63
CA SER A 75 -8.62 6.29 7.40
C SER A 75 -8.83 4.77 7.30
N VAL A 76 -8.71 4.05 8.41
CA VAL A 76 -8.98 2.60 8.45
C VAL A 76 -10.45 2.32 8.14
N ARG A 77 -11.37 3.15 8.66
CA ARG A 77 -12.81 2.99 8.42
C ARG A 77 -13.19 3.14 6.95
N ILE A 78 -12.64 4.14 6.25
CA ILE A 78 -12.92 4.30 4.81
C ILE A 78 -12.39 3.11 4.00
N VAL A 79 -11.19 2.61 4.30
CA VAL A 79 -10.62 1.44 3.61
C VAL A 79 -11.46 0.18 3.86
N LYS A 80 -11.92 -0.05 5.10
CA LYS A 80 -12.87 -1.14 5.41
C LYS A 80 -14.20 -1.00 4.67
N GLY A 81 -14.65 0.22 4.42
CA GLY A 81 -15.82 0.49 3.59
C GLY A 81 -15.63 -0.05 2.18
N PHE A 82 -14.45 0.16 1.59
CA PHE A 82 -14.12 -0.38 0.26
C PHE A 82 -14.08 -1.90 0.24
N GLU A 83 -13.55 -2.56 1.27
CA GLU A 83 -13.59 -4.02 1.37
C GLU A 83 -15.03 -4.55 1.31
N GLN A 84 -15.93 -3.93 2.07
CA GLN A 84 -17.34 -4.33 2.12
C GLN A 84 -18.08 -4.03 0.82
N GLU A 85 -17.85 -2.86 0.23
CA GLU A 85 -18.55 -2.41 -0.98
C GLU A 85 -18.14 -3.23 -2.20
N TYR A 86 -16.84 -3.53 -2.35
CA TYR A 86 -16.29 -4.15 -3.55
C TYR A 86 -15.89 -5.62 -3.37
N GLY A 87 -16.01 -6.18 -2.16
CA GLY A 87 -15.61 -7.56 -1.88
C GLY A 87 -14.12 -7.80 -2.18
N ILE A 88 -13.27 -6.88 -1.73
CA ILE A 88 -11.81 -6.93 -1.86
C ILE A 88 -11.20 -7.03 -0.46
N ASP A 89 -10.06 -7.71 -0.33
CA ASP A 89 -9.29 -7.76 0.92
C ASP A 89 -8.12 -6.77 0.85
N LEU A 90 -8.11 -5.80 1.76
CA LEU A 90 -7.12 -4.70 1.82
C LEU A 90 -6.26 -4.74 3.08
N PHE A 91 -6.51 -5.69 3.99
CA PHE A 91 -5.83 -5.79 5.28
C PHE A 91 -5.06 -7.09 5.48
N ASN A 92 -5.21 -8.07 4.60
CA ASN A 92 -4.43 -9.30 4.67
C ASN A 92 -2.98 -9.07 4.23
N ARG A 93 -2.12 -8.95 5.24
CA ARG A 93 -0.68 -8.74 5.09
C ARG A 93 0.08 -9.98 4.61
N PHE A 94 -0.59 -11.12 4.43
CA PHE A 94 0.02 -12.34 3.89
C PHE A 94 -0.08 -12.41 2.36
N ASN A 95 -0.78 -11.48 1.72
CA ASN A 95 -0.77 -11.35 0.26
C ASN A 95 0.53 -10.70 -0.20
N MET A 96 1.22 -11.36 -1.13
CA MET A 96 2.51 -10.96 -1.67
C MET A 96 2.32 -10.36 -3.06
N ALA A 97 2.59 -9.06 -3.18
CA ALA A 97 2.66 -8.40 -4.47
C ALA A 97 4.09 -8.45 -5.04
N TYR A 98 4.21 -8.74 -6.32
CA TYR A 98 5.48 -8.75 -7.05
C TYR A 98 5.29 -8.39 -8.52
N LYS A 99 6.37 -8.01 -9.21
CA LYS A 99 6.33 -7.68 -10.64
C LYS A 99 6.70 -8.88 -11.51
N VAL A 100 5.92 -9.06 -12.58
CA VAL A 100 6.27 -9.89 -13.74
C VAL A 100 6.37 -8.98 -14.96
N GLY A 101 7.59 -8.64 -15.34
CA GLY A 101 7.84 -7.55 -16.29
C GLY A 101 7.36 -6.21 -15.70
N GLN A 102 6.36 -5.59 -16.33
CA GLN A 102 5.76 -4.33 -15.87
C GLN A 102 4.44 -4.50 -15.14
N LYS A 103 3.92 -5.74 -15.03
CA LYS A 103 2.63 -6.01 -14.37
C LYS A 103 2.83 -6.40 -12.92
N VAL A 104 1.92 -5.94 -12.07
CA VAL A 104 1.81 -6.41 -10.68
C VAL A 104 0.97 -7.68 -10.66
N VAL A 105 1.43 -8.65 -9.86
CA VAL A 105 0.71 -9.87 -9.55
C VAL A 105 0.64 -9.97 -8.03
N VAL A 106 -0.51 -10.39 -7.51
CA VAL A 106 -0.73 -10.65 -6.08
C VAL A 106 -1.11 -12.11 -5.91
N VAL A 107 -0.46 -12.77 -4.96
CA VAL A 107 -0.75 -14.15 -4.57
C VAL A 107 -0.74 -14.28 -3.05
N ASN A 108 -1.34 -15.32 -2.50
CA ASN A 108 -1.20 -15.64 -1.08
C ASN A 108 0.24 -16.10 -0.77
N LYS A 109 0.52 -16.30 0.52
CA LYS A 109 1.85 -16.71 1.00
C LYS A 109 2.28 -18.06 0.43
N GLU A 110 1.40 -19.05 0.43
CA GLU A 110 1.69 -20.43 0.02
C GLU A 110 2.02 -20.52 -1.48
N ASP A 111 1.28 -19.79 -2.31
CA ASP A 111 1.54 -19.67 -3.74
C ASP A 111 2.86 -18.93 -3.98
N PHE A 112 3.15 -17.89 -3.20
CA PHE A 112 4.43 -17.18 -3.29
C PHE A 112 5.63 -18.10 -2.95
N GLU A 113 5.53 -18.91 -1.88
CA GLU A 113 6.52 -19.93 -1.53
C GLU A 113 6.74 -20.94 -2.67
N THR A 114 5.64 -21.38 -3.28
CA THR A 114 5.69 -22.28 -4.43
C THR A 114 6.43 -21.62 -5.58
N LEU A 115 6.12 -20.36 -5.90
CA LEU A 115 6.75 -19.60 -6.98
C LEU A 115 8.24 -19.38 -6.79
N ILE A 116 8.70 -19.18 -5.54
CA ILE A 116 10.13 -19.13 -5.20
C ILE A 116 10.77 -20.50 -5.47
N THR A 117 10.18 -21.56 -4.94
CA THR A 117 10.69 -22.94 -5.07
C THR A 117 10.86 -23.37 -6.54
N ILE A 118 9.90 -23.02 -7.40
CA ILE A 118 9.96 -23.32 -8.84
C ILE A 118 10.74 -22.27 -9.66
N LYS A 119 11.43 -21.33 -8.99
CA LYS A 119 12.29 -20.29 -9.57
C LYS A 119 11.56 -19.33 -10.52
N LYS A 120 10.26 -19.12 -10.30
CA LYS A 120 9.47 -18.08 -11.00
C LYS A 120 9.60 -16.72 -10.32
N VAL A 121 9.70 -16.72 -9.00
CA VAL A 121 10.19 -15.57 -8.22
C VAL A 121 11.67 -15.84 -7.91
N THR A 122 12.52 -14.86 -8.17
CA THR A 122 13.98 -14.95 -8.04
C THR A 122 14.49 -13.82 -7.16
N PRO A 123 15.74 -13.87 -6.69
CA PRO A 123 16.38 -12.76 -5.95
C PRO A 123 16.25 -11.37 -6.61
N GLU A 124 16.16 -11.32 -7.95
CA GLU A 124 16.04 -10.09 -8.74
C GLU A 124 14.59 -9.68 -9.02
N THR A 125 13.60 -10.50 -8.65
CA THR A 125 12.18 -10.17 -8.82
C THR A 125 11.83 -8.98 -7.94
N ILE A 126 11.23 -7.94 -8.52
CA ILE A 126 10.79 -6.76 -7.77
C ILE A 126 9.56 -7.12 -6.94
N VAL A 127 9.60 -6.80 -5.65
CA VAL A 127 8.52 -6.99 -4.68
C VAL A 127 8.17 -5.66 -4.01
N PHE A 128 7.01 -5.59 -3.35
CA PHE A 128 6.51 -4.36 -2.74
C PHE A 128 6.66 -4.35 -1.21
N ASN A 129 7.42 -3.39 -0.70
CA ASN A 129 7.64 -3.20 0.73
C ASN A 129 6.56 -2.27 1.33
N ASN A 130 5.38 -2.81 1.62
CA ASN A 130 4.29 -2.02 2.21
C ASN A 130 4.54 -1.55 3.66
N MET A 131 5.73 -1.81 4.22
CA MET A 131 6.12 -1.40 5.57
C MET A 131 6.89 -0.07 5.62
N VAL A 132 7.15 0.57 4.48
CA VAL A 132 7.75 1.92 4.45
C VAL A 132 6.92 2.91 5.26
N GLN A 133 7.59 3.82 5.97
CA GLN A 133 6.95 4.68 6.97
C GLN A 133 6.83 6.13 6.53
N ASN A 134 7.62 6.56 5.55
CA ASN A 134 7.70 7.93 5.09
C ASN A 134 7.85 8.02 3.57
N LEU A 135 7.64 9.21 3.03
CA LEU A 135 7.65 9.46 1.59
C LEU A 135 9.02 9.16 0.95
N ALA A 136 10.13 9.50 1.63
CA ALA A 136 11.47 9.21 1.11
C ALA A 136 11.71 7.70 0.93
N ASP A 137 11.33 6.90 1.93
CA ASP A 137 11.42 5.44 1.87
C ASP A 137 10.42 4.87 0.86
N PHE A 138 9.24 5.46 0.73
CA PHE A 138 8.28 5.06 -0.29
C PHE A 138 8.83 5.24 -1.71
N GLU A 139 9.45 6.39 -2.00
CA GLU A 139 10.02 6.69 -3.33
C GLU A 139 11.25 5.83 -3.67
N THR A 140 11.99 5.36 -2.67
CA THR A 140 13.29 4.69 -2.88
C THR A 140 13.34 3.21 -2.50
N LYS A 141 12.41 2.75 -1.66
CA LYS A 141 12.42 1.41 -1.04
C LYS A 141 11.07 0.71 -1.06
N TRP A 142 10.05 1.28 -1.70
CA TRP A 142 8.77 0.58 -1.85
C TRP A 142 8.87 -0.55 -2.88
N GLU A 143 9.46 -0.29 -4.03
CA GLU A 143 9.76 -1.30 -5.04
C GLU A 143 11.22 -1.71 -4.92
N VAL A 144 11.47 -2.93 -4.46
CA VAL A 144 12.83 -3.42 -4.20
C VAL A 144 13.02 -4.83 -4.75
N PRO A 145 14.24 -5.21 -5.16
CA PRO A 145 14.57 -6.60 -5.44
C PRO A 145 14.24 -7.50 -4.25
N PHE A 146 13.73 -8.70 -4.52
CA PHE A 146 13.33 -9.68 -3.50
C PHE A 146 14.44 -9.89 -2.47
N ARG A 147 15.69 -10.03 -2.92
CA ARG A 147 16.88 -10.23 -2.08
C ARG A 147 17.16 -9.10 -1.08
N GLU A 148 16.74 -7.87 -1.40
CA GLU A 148 16.93 -6.66 -0.58
C GLU A 148 15.71 -6.38 0.31
N SER A 149 14.63 -7.15 0.14
CA SER A 149 13.38 -6.96 0.86
C SER A 149 13.30 -7.74 2.17
N TRP A 150 12.35 -7.38 3.02
CA TRP A 150 12.04 -8.16 4.22
C TRP A 150 11.56 -9.58 3.89
N HIS A 151 10.97 -9.80 2.70
CA HIS A 151 10.51 -11.12 2.27
C HIS A 151 11.67 -12.12 2.21
N ASN A 152 12.87 -11.69 1.80
CA ASN A 152 14.07 -12.53 1.83
C ASN A 152 14.37 -13.05 3.24
N LYS A 153 14.11 -12.27 4.29
CA LYS A 153 14.30 -12.71 5.68
C LYS A 153 13.28 -13.79 6.10
N VAL A 154 12.09 -13.78 5.49
CA VAL A 154 11.00 -14.71 5.79
C VAL A 154 11.13 -16.00 4.98
N PHE A 155 11.63 -15.92 3.75
CA PHE A 155 11.71 -17.03 2.79
C PHE A 155 13.15 -17.45 2.46
N ALA A 156 14.13 -17.08 3.28
CA ALA A 156 15.55 -17.34 3.05
C ALA A 156 15.85 -18.83 2.77
N ASP A 157 15.15 -19.74 3.45
CA ASP A 157 15.36 -21.18 3.33
C ASP A 157 14.84 -21.78 2.00
N LEU A 158 14.10 -21.00 1.21
CA LEU A 158 13.51 -21.42 -0.07
C LEU A 158 14.33 -20.97 -1.29
N LEU A 159 15.37 -20.15 -1.09
CA LEU A 159 16.22 -19.57 -2.15
C LEU A 159 17.38 -20.49 -2.57
#